data_AF-A0A2G6CW72-F1
#
_entry.id   AF-A0A2G6CW72-F1
#
_cell.length_a   1.000
_cell.length_b   1.000
_cell.length_c   1.000
_cell.angle_alpha   90.00
_cell.angle_beta   90.00
_cell.angle_gamma   90.00
#
_symmetry.space_group_name_H-M   'P 1'
#
loop_
_entity.id
_entity.type
_entity.pdbx_description
1 polymer ?
#
loop_
_entity_poly.entity_id
_entity_poly.type
_entity_poly.pdbx_seq_one_letter_code
_entity_poly.pdbx_strand_id
1 'polypeptide(L)'
;MIDMDITLVIQIVNMIVLMFLLNGVLYKPVKKILKERSEKLQRMQRDVAQFEKNARLRQEEVDARMAKASAKAKAALDEARAAAQAAGDEKMASIKEEVASFKEKELAQIRSQIDEARKGLQANLDGFATDMAGKILGRSL
;
A
#
# COMPACT_ATOMS: atom_id res chain seq x y z
N MET A 1 61.58 46.78 67.15
CA MET A 1 62.55 46.41 66.10
C MET A 1 61.94 45.24 65.36
N ILE A 2 61.96 45.27 64.02
CA ILE A 2 61.53 44.11 63.23
C ILE A 2 62.70 43.15 63.29
N ASP A 3 62.73 42.30 64.31
CA ASP A 3 63.61 41.16 64.32
C ASP A 3 63.05 40.19 63.28
N MET A 4 63.77 40.07 62.16
CA MET A 4 63.47 39.10 61.12
C MET A 4 63.83 37.71 61.66
N ASP A 5 62.97 37.22 62.54
CA ASP A 5 63.16 35.95 63.20
C ASP A 5 62.76 34.81 62.28
N ILE A 6 63.44 33.67 62.47
CA ILE A 6 63.17 32.37 61.84
C ILE A 6 61.67 31.99 61.89
N THR A 7 60.92 32.50 62.85
CA THR A 7 59.46 32.37 62.95
C THR A 7 58.71 32.91 61.73
N LEU A 8 59.16 34.01 61.11
CA LEU A 8 58.54 34.55 59.90
C LEU A 8 58.75 33.61 58.70
N VAL A 9 59.93 33.00 58.61
CA VAL A 9 60.23 31.97 57.59
C VAL A 9 59.39 30.72 57.84
N ILE A 10 59.27 30.25 59.09
CA ILE A 10 58.43 29.11 59.47
C ILE A 10 56.95 29.38 59.14
N GLN A 11 56.46 30.60 59.37
CA GLN A 11 55.08 30.97 59.08
C GLN A 11 54.79 31.01 57.57
N ILE A 12 55.74 31.48 56.76
CA ILE A 12 55.66 31.41 55.29
C ILE A 12 55.62 29.95 54.82
N VAL A 13 56.49 29.09 55.36
CA VAL A 13 56.49 27.66 55.03
C VAL A 13 55.16 27.01 55.42
N ASN A 14 54.62 27.31 56.60
CA ASN A 14 53.31 26.79 57.03
C ASN A 14 52.18 27.23 56.08
N MET A 15 52.16 28.50 55.66
CA MET A 15 51.17 29.02 54.73
C MET A 15 51.27 28.34 53.36
N ILE A 16 52.49 28.10 52.86
CA ILE A 16 52.72 27.35 51.61
C ILE A 16 52.24 25.90 51.75
N VAL A 17 52.60 25.21 52.83
CA VAL A 17 52.16 23.82 53.10
C VAL A 17 50.63 23.76 53.16
N LEU A 18 49.98 24.67 53.88
CA LEU A 18 48.54 24.77 53.96
C LEU A 18 47.91 25.01 52.57
N MET A 19 48.50 25.88 51.75
CA MET A 19 48.04 26.14 50.39
C MET A 19 48.12 24.88 49.50
N PHE A 20 49.19 24.10 49.61
CA PHE A 20 49.30 22.81 48.89
C PHE A 20 48.27 21.79 49.38
N LEU A 21 48.07 21.69 50.70
CA LEU A 21 47.09 20.80 51.30
C LEU A 21 45.66 21.17 50.86
N LEU A 22 45.31 22.45 50.89
CA LEU A 22 44.00 22.95 50.46
C LEU A 22 43.80 22.78 48.94
N ASN A 23 44.87 22.93 48.14
CA ASN A 23 44.81 22.69 46.71
C ASN A 23 44.44 21.23 46.38
N GLY A 24 45.02 20.27 47.12
CA GLY A 24 44.73 18.85 46.99
C GLY A 24 43.33 18.47 47.51
N VAL A 25 42.98 18.95 48.71
CA VAL A 25 41.77 18.53 49.44
C VAL A 25 40.51 19.25 48.98
N LEU A 26 40.59 20.51 48.56
CA LEU A 26 39.41 21.34 48.32
C LEU A 26 39.32 21.86 46.88
N TYR A 27 40.36 22.53 46.37
CA TYR A 27 40.26 23.18 45.05
C TYR A 27 40.09 22.19 43.90
N LYS A 28 40.86 21.09 43.91
CA LYS A 28 40.76 20.04 42.88
C LYS A 28 39.39 19.34 42.88
N PRO A 29 38.87 18.79 44.00
CA PRO A 29 37.58 18.11 43.97
C PRO A 29 36.42 19.05 43.68
N VAL A 30 36.43 20.29 44.20
CA VAL A 30 35.35 21.26 43.91
C VAL A 30 35.31 21.59 42.42
N LYS A 31 36.46 21.87 41.78
CA LYS A 31 36.52 22.11 40.33
C LYS A 31 36.06 20.90 39.52
N LYS A 32 36.40 19.67 39.96
CA LYS A 32 35.95 18.44 39.31
C LYS A 32 34.43 18.31 39.35
N ILE A 33 33.80 18.53 40.50
CA ILE A 33 32.34 18.46 40.67
C ILE A 33 31.64 19.54 39.83
N LEU A 34 32.17 20.76 39.79
CA LEU A 34 31.63 21.83 38.95
C LEU A 34 31.71 21.46 37.46
N LYS A 35 32.85 20.90 37.02
CA LYS A 35 33.03 20.45 35.64
C LYS A 35 32.08 19.30 35.30
N GLU A 36 31.97 18.29 36.14
CA GLU A 36 31.03 17.16 35.95
C GLU A 36 29.58 17.63 35.86
N ARG A 37 29.16 18.58 36.72
CA ARG A 37 27.82 19.17 36.64
C ARG A 37 27.60 19.90 35.32
N SER A 38 28.56 20.72 34.89
CA SER A 38 28.47 21.45 33.62
C SER A 38 28.42 20.51 32.42
N GLU A 39 29.24 19.45 32.42
CA GLU A 39 29.25 18.45 31.35
C GLU A 39 27.94 17.66 31.33
N LYS A 40 27.41 17.27 32.49
CA LYS A 40 26.12 16.56 32.58
C LYS A 40 24.98 17.39 32.02
N LEU A 41 24.92 18.68 32.37
CA LEU A 41 23.92 19.60 31.82
C LEU A 41 24.06 19.78 30.30
N GLN A 42 25.28 19.97 29.80
CA GLN A 42 25.51 20.09 28.36
C GLN A 42 25.24 18.78 27.60
N ARG A 43 25.51 17.62 28.19
CA ARG A 43 25.15 16.32 27.60
C ARG A 43 23.63 16.16 27.54
N MET A 44 22.93 16.42 28.64
CA MET A 44 21.47 16.36 28.67
C MET A 44 20.82 17.28 27.62
N GLN A 45 21.31 18.51 27.48
CA GLN A 45 20.80 19.43 26.44
C GLN A 45 21.08 18.91 25.02
N ARG A 46 22.27 18.36 24.76
CA ARG A 46 22.61 17.76 23.46
C ARG A 46 21.75 16.53 23.16
N ASP A 47 21.57 15.67 24.15
CA ASP A 47 20.78 14.46 24.02
C ASP A 47 19.31 14.82 23.72
N VAL A 48 18.74 15.80 24.43
CA VAL A 48 17.38 16.30 24.15
C VAL A 48 17.26 16.81 22.72
N ALA A 49 18.17 17.69 22.28
CA ALA A 49 18.16 18.21 20.91
C ALA A 49 18.30 17.09 19.86
N GLN A 50 19.13 16.09 20.14
CA GLN A 50 19.30 14.93 19.26
C GLN A 50 18.04 14.04 19.24
N PHE A 51 17.40 13.82 20.39
CA PHE A 51 16.15 13.05 20.46
C PHE A 51 15.02 13.77 19.72
N GLU A 52 14.87 15.08 19.88
CA GLU A 52 13.89 15.87 19.13
C GLU A 52 14.12 15.80 17.63
N LYS A 53 15.38 15.96 17.18
CA LYS A 53 15.73 15.84 15.77
C LYS A 53 15.43 14.44 15.23
N ASN A 54 15.82 13.40 15.97
CA ASN A 54 15.57 12.02 15.57
C ASN A 54 14.08 11.68 15.56
N ALA A 55 13.31 12.20 16.50
CA ALA A 55 11.86 12.04 16.54
C ALA A 55 11.21 12.68 15.30
N ARG A 56 11.59 13.92 14.95
CA ARG A 56 11.11 14.58 13.73
C ARG A 56 11.46 13.80 12.47
N LEU A 57 12.71 13.35 12.33
CA LEU A 57 13.14 12.56 11.18
C LEU A 57 12.38 11.23 11.07
N ARG A 58 12.14 10.55 12.20
CA ARG A 58 11.34 9.31 12.21
C ARG A 58 9.89 9.59 11.84
N GLN A 59 9.31 10.69 12.32
CA GLN A 59 7.96 11.11 11.96
C GLN A 59 7.85 11.35 10.46
N GLU A 60 8.75 12.15 9.89
CA GLU A 60 8.81 12.41 8.44
C GLU A 60 9.01 11.12 7.63
N GLU A 61 9.85 10.20 8.09
CA GLU A 61 10.08 8.93 7.41
C GLU A 61 8.83 8.04 7.45
N VAL A 62 8.13 7.98 8.58
CA VAL A 62 6.86 7.25 8.72
C VAL A 62 5.81 7.85 7.81
N ASP A 63 5.64 9.18 7.83
CA ASP A 63 4.66 9.87 6.98
C ASP A 63 4.95 9.66 5.49
N ALA A 64 6.23 9.74 5.09
CA ALA A 64 6.65 9.45 3.73
C ALA A 64 6.42 7.98 3.33
N ARG A 65 6.68 7.02 4.22
CA ARG A 65 6.40 5.59 3.99
C ARG A 65 4.91 5.34 3.87
N MET A 66 4.10 5.95 4.73
CA MET A 66 2.63 5.86 4.69
C MET A 66 2.09 6.44 3.37
N ALA A 67 2.51 7.64 2.99
CA ALA A 67 2.12 8.25 1.72
C ALA A 67 2.49 7.37 0.51
N LYS A 68 3.71 6.82 0.49
CA LYS A 68 4.15 5.88 -0.56
C LYS A 68 3.32 4.59 -0.58
N ALA A 69 3.01 4.04 0.59
CA ALA A 69 2.19 2.83 0.70
C ALA A 69 0.76 3.08 0.20
N SER A 70 0.15 4.20 0.61
CA SER A 70 -1.18 4.61 0.13
C SER A 70 -1.20 4.86 -1.38
N ALA A 71 -0.18 5.51 -1.94
CA ALA A 71 -0.06 5.72 -3.38
C ALA A 71 0.06 4.40 -4.14
N LYS A 72 0.91 3.47 -3.67
CA LYS A 72 1.04 2.13 -4.26
C LYS A 72 -0.27 1.33 -4.17
N ALA A 73 -0.93 1.37 -3.03
CA ALA A 73 -2.21 0.68 -2.84
C ALA A 73 -3.27 1.23 -3.80
N LYS A 74 -3.36 2.55 -3.95
CA LYS A 74 -4.27 3.19 -4.90
C LYS A 74 -3.96 2.80 -6.35
N ALA A 75 -2.68 2.86 -6.74
CA ALA A 75 -2.26 2.45 -8.08
C ALA A 75 -2.60 0.98 -8.37
N ALA A 76 -2.34 0.08 -7.43
CA ALA A 76 -2.69 -1.34 -7.57
C ALA A 76 -4.22 -1.56 -7.65
N LEU A 77 -5.00 -0.79 -6.90
CA LEU A 77 -6.47 -0.84 -6.96
C LEU A 77 -7.01 -0.33 -8.30
N ASP A 78 -6.45 0.76 -8.81
CA ASP A 78 -6.83 1.35 -10.08
C ASP A 78 -6.44 0.42 -11.25
N GLU A 79 -5.26 -0.20 -11.19
CA GLU A 79 -4.82 -1.24 -12.15
C GLU A 79 -5.73 -2.48 -12.10
N ALA A 80 -6.04 -3.00 -10.92
CA ALA A 80 -6.93 -4.13 -10.76
C ALA A 80 -8.35 -3.84 -11.27
N ARG A 81 -8.85 -2.61 -11.05
CA ARG A 81 -10.14 -2.16 -11.59
C ARG A 81 -10.11 -2.07 -13.10
N ALA A 82 -9.07 -1.48 -13.68
CA ALA A 82 -8.91 -1.37 -15.12
C ALA A 82 -8.82 -2.76 -15.78
N ALA A 83 -8.06 -3.69 -15.18
CA ALA A 83 -7.94 -5.06 -15.65
C ALA A 83 -9.28 -5.82 -15.53
N ALA A 84 -10.00 -5.66 -14.42
CA ALA A 84 -11.32 -6.28 -14.24
C ALA A 84 -12.35 -5.74 -15.25
N GLN A 85 -12.31 -4.43 -15.53
CA GLN A 85 -13.19 -3.81 -16.50
C GLN A 85 -12.86 -4.29 -17.93
N ALA A 86 -11.58 -4.32 -18.31
CA ALA A 86 -11.15 -4.85 -19.59
C ALA A 86 -11.53 -6.32 -19.79
N ALA A 87 -11.31 -7.18 -18.77
CA ALA A 87 -11.73 -8.58 -18.81
C ALA A 87 -13.25 -8.74 -18.86
N GLY A 88 -13.99 -7.86 -18.19
CA GLY A 88 -15.45 -7.81 -18.26
C GLY A 88 -15.95 -7.43 -19.65
N ASP A 89 -15.36 -6.42 -20.27
CA ASP A 89 -15.69 -5.95 -21.61
C ASP A 89 -15.34 -7.00 -22.67
N GLU A 90 -14.19 -7.65 -22.55
CA GLU A 90 -13.77 -8.76 -23.43
C GLU A 90 -14.73 -9.94 -23.33
N LYS A 91 -15.09 -10.35 -22.10
CA LYS A 91 -16.04 -11.45 -21.89
C LYS A 91 -17.45 -11.10 -22.37
N MET A 92 -17.87 -9.85 -22.23
CA MET A 92 -19.13 -9.37 -22.80
C MET A 92 -19.11 -9.35 -24.33
N ALA A 93 -17.98 -9.00 -24.94
CA ALA A 93 -17.80 -9.05 -26.38
C ALA A 93 -17.85 -10.51 -26.89
N SER A 94 -17.14 -11.43 -26.23
CA SER A 94 -17.13 -12.85 -26.61
C SER A 94 -18.52 -13.47 -26.50
N ILE A 95 -19.25 -13.17 -25.41
CA ILE A 95 -20.64 -13.65 -25.23
C ILE A 95 -21.55 -13.09 -26.33
N LYS A 96 -21.41 -11.81 -26.69
CA LYS A 96 -22.22 -11.22 -27.78
C LYS A 96 -21.93 -11.91 -29.12
N GLU A 97 -20.67 -12.22 -29.41
CA GLU A 97 -20.27 -12.92 -30.62
C GLU A 97 -20.80 -14.37 -30.65
N GLU A 98 -20.67 -15.09 -29.52
CA GLU A 98 -21.25 -16.44 -29.36
C GLU A 98 -22.76 -16.42 -29.57
N VAL A 99 -23.48 -15.48 -28.94
CA VAL A 99 -24.93 -15.34 -29.08
C VAL A 99 -25.33 -14.99 -30.51
N ALA A 100 -24.56 -14.13 -31.19
CA ALA A 100 -24.80 -13.81 -32.60
C ALA A 100 -24.63 -15.05 -33.49
N SER A 101 -23.55 -15.82 -33.29
CA SER A 101 -23.30 -17.06 -34.03
C SER A 101 -24.36 -18.13 -33.75
N PHE A 102 -24.82 -18.24 -32.49
CA PHE A 102 -25.86 -19.18 -32.09
C PHE A 102 -27.19 -18.82 -32.75
N LYS A 103 -27.56 -17.53 -32.73
CA LYS A 103 -28.76 -17.03 -33.38
C LYS A 103 -28.74 -17.28 -34.89
N GLU A 104 -27.59 -17.07 -35.54
CA GLU A 104 -27.45 -17.33 -36.97
C GLU A 104 -27.60 -18.81 -37.31
N LYS A 105 -27.00 -19.71 -36.51
CA LYS A 105 -27.17 -21.17 -36.64
C LYS A 105 -28.61 -21.63 -36.43
N GLU A 106 -29.28 -21.13 -35.39
CA GLU A 106 -30.70 -21.40 -35.12
C GLU A 106 -31.59 -20.93 -36.27
N LEU A 107 -31.38 -19.71 -36.79
CA LEU A 107 -32.13 -19.20 -37.93
C LEU A 107 -31.90 -20.02 -39.20
N ALA A 108 -30.67 -20.51 -39.42
CA ALA A 108 -30.37 -21.40 -40.54
C ALA A 108 -31.07 -22.76 -40.37
N GLN A 109 -31.08 -23.34 -39.17
CA GLN A 109 -31.81 -24.58 -38.89
C GLN A 109 -33.32 -24.41 -39.09
N ILE A 110 -33.92 -23.32 -38.58
CA ILE A 110 -35.34 -23.03 -38.76
C ILE A 110 -35.68 -22.92 -40.25
N ARG A 111 -34.84 -22.22 -41.05
CA ARG A 111 -35.04 -22.13 -42.51
C ARG A 111 -35.00 -23.51 -43.17
N SER A 112 -34.02 -24.35 -42.81
CA SER A 112 -33.91 -25.72 -43.31
C SER A 112 -35.13 -26.56 -42.95
N GLN A 113 -35.62 -26.47 -41.71
CA GLN A 113 -36.83 -27.18 -41.26
C GLN A 113 -38.08 -26.70 -41.99
N ILE A 114 -38.21 -25.39 -42.26
CA ILE A 114 -39.31 -24.84 -43.05
C ILE A 114 -39.26 -25.36 -44.49
N ASP A 115 -38.08 -25.42 -45.11
CA ASP A 115 -37.91 -25.94 -46.46
C ASP A 115 -38.19 -27.45 -46.55
N GLU A 116 -37.74 -28.23 -45.57
CA GLU A 116 -38.10 -29.66 -45.45
C GLU A 116 -39.60 -29.84 -45.24
N ALA A 117 -40.22 -29.09 -44.33
CA ALA A 117 -41.65 -29.14 -44.09
C ALA A 117 -42.45 -28.76 -45.34
N ARG A 118 -42.02 -27.75 -46.11
CA ARG A 118 -42.63 -27.36 -47.39
C ARG A 118 -42.53 -28.47 -48.43
N LYS A 119 -41.36 -29.10 -48.59
CA LYS A 119 -41.18 -30.24 -49.50
C LYS A 119 -42.06 -31.43 -49.08
N GLY A 120 -42.14 -31.71 -47.78
CA GLY A 120 -43.03 -32.74 -47.23
C GLY A 120 -44.49 -32.42 -47.51
N LEU A 121 -44.93 -31.17 -47.35
CA LEU A 121 -46.29 -30.76 -47.66
C LEU A 121 -46.60 -30.88 -49.17
N GLN A 122 -45.65 -30.52 -50.05
CA GLN A 122 -45.77 -30.71 -51.50
C GLN A 122 -45.85 -32.19 -51.89
N ALA A 123 -45.08 -33.07 -51.26
CA ALA A 123 -45.20 -34.51 -51.49
C ALA A 123 -46.55 -35.08 -51.03
N ASN A 124 -47.12 -34.52 -49.95
CA ASN A 124 -48.43 -34.93 -49.43
C ASN A 124 -49.61 -34.20 -50.12
N LEU A 125 -49.37 -33.16 -50.92
CA LEU A 125 -50.41 -32.39 -51.60
C LEU A 125 -51.22 -33.24 -52.59
N ASP A 126 -50.58 -34.20 -53.28
CA ASP A 126 -51.28 -35.15 -54.15
C ASP A 126 -52.20 -36.09 -53.35
N GLY A 127 -51.75 -36.55 -52.19
CA GLY A 127 -52.56 -37.34 -51.26
C GLY A 127 -53.74 -36.54 -50.70
N PHE A 128 -53.51 -35.30 -50.27
CA PHE A 128 -54.57 -34.39 -49.82
C PHE A 128 -55.56 -34.04 -50.93
N ALA A 129 -55.09 -33.79 -52.17
CA ALA A 129 -55.95 -33.50 -53.30
C ALA A 129 -56.83 -34.70 -53.68
N THR A 130 -56.27 -35.92 -53.62
CA THR A 130 -57.01 -37.17 -53.85
C THR A 130 -58.05 -37.40 -52.76
N ASP A 131 -57.70 -37.16 -51.50
CA ASP A 131 -58.61 -37.33 -50.35
C ASP A 131 -59.74 -36.26 -50.35
N MET A 132 -59.43 -35.03 -50.77
CA MET A 132 -60.42 -33.97 -50.99
C MET A 132 -61.34 -34.30 -52.17
N ALA A 133 -60.79 -34.77 -53.28
CA ALA A 133 -61.56 -35.19 -54.46
C ALA A 133 -62.47 -36.37 -54.11
N GLY A 134 -62.00 -37.35 -53.33
CA GLY A 134 -62.80 -38.47 -52.84
C GLY A 134 -63.96 -38.03 -51.93
N LYS A 135 -63.74 -37.03 -51.06
CA LYS A 135 -64.80 -36.46 -50.21
C LYS A 135 -65.83 -35.64 -50.97
N ILE A 136 -65.42 -34.88 -52.00
CA ILE A 136 -66.33 -34.06 -52.82
C ILE A 136 -67.12 -34.92 -53.82
N LEU A 137 -66.49 -35.95 -54.40
CA LEU A 137 -67.12 -36.84 -55.40
C LEU A 137 -67.90 -38.00 -54.77
N GLY A 138 -67.86 -38.17 -53.45
CA GLY A 138 -68.65 -39.18 -52.72
C GLY A 138 -68.31 -40.64 -53.04
N ARG A 139 -67.21 -40.89 -53.75
CA ARG A 139 -66.71 -42.23 -54.05
C ARG A 139 -65.19 -42.20 -54.09
N SER A 140 -64.56 -43.07 -53.30
CA SER A 140 -63.11 -43.26 -53.25
C SER A 140 -62.59 -43.71 -54.61
N LEU A 141 -61.55 -43.03 -55.13
CA LEU A 141 -60.69 -43.51 -56.21
C LEU A 141 -59.51 -44.27 -55.60
#